data_AF-A0A151E9X4-F1
#
_entry.id   AF-A0A151E9X4-F1
#
_cell.length_a   1.000
_cell.length_b   1.000
_cell.length_c   1.000
_cell.angle_alpha   90.00
_cell.angle_beta   90.00
_cell.angle_gamma   90.00
#
_symmetry.space_group_name_H-M   'P 1'
#
loop_
_entity.id
_entity.type
_entity.pdbx_description
1 polymer ?
#
loop_
_entity_poly.entity_id
_entity_poly.type
_entity_poly.pdbx_seq_one_letter_code
_entity_poly.pdbx_strand_id
1 'polypeptide(L)'
;MNPRKGKKTKEKTQTEIIIQLLKYMHSHSLGADDVISILKKHQASRLEKIKKLSDLSRTEFLGEIYEHADLETIAKKYQVKTSTVQHHSYKADIFLKTEIDKAKVIKALERIGIVPVLQLLNYLNLKKLNPEDLFQSLEKPPIVKPPLKKPVIVKLPKSKKFSNLSKTELLEEIYEHANLETIAKKYGVKTSTVQQQSYKIGIPIAKEITKAKIIQRVRGEEIKPLRGLLNYLEKNNLNLNDLLDTLEKEIISRLSKQGLMALKIKEAIDKGLDSVKSIGKDVGLSYGTVKKIAKKYDIELPKRAKKRRPELDVLIEQGLTLEKIGNEVGLTKERVRQYIESRELYEFWNKKKAETKARARTQTIKYNREQLYLCFFRRMFQLAKQEGWAVEKALEHCFSTRGRGNIFEEKYAKLNRFINLFSDYEQASKNKKKIGFQTLADKHGFKHGSYVRHLIVTAGGKSLCWDVKETKKLMKKAFKLDMSSGDIAYFTKKSPGSVNATLCRIGKRKRKTRYLKMINPRIHGKHNLLGYRHASQVYEALHAGFDKKEIPELLELEPVLVCYAIDNRKEIEEKIIHGLNVLYPNKKHEHPFLV
;
A
#
# COMPACT_ATOMS: atom_id res chain seq x y z
N MET A 1 -40.73 4.08 -28.26
CA MET A 1 -40.92 4.38 -26.81
C MET A 1 -41.42 3.12 -26.13
N ASN A 2 -40.70 2.60 -25.13
CA ASN A 2 -41.00 1.30 -24.51
C ASN A 2 -41.24 1.51 -23.01
N PRO A 3 -42.39 1.13 -22.42
CA PRO A 3 -42.71 1.47 -21.04
C PRO A 3 -41.88 0.61 -20.07
N ARG A 4 -41.20 1.28 -19.14
CA ARG A 4 -40.37 0.65 -18.10
C ARG A 4 -41.25 -0.23 -17.20
N LYS A 5 -40.99 -1.54 -17.19
CA LYS A 5 -41.48 -2.49 -16.18
C LYS A 5 -40.93 -2.11 -14.80
N GLY A 6 -41.74 -1.46 -13.98
CA GLY A 6 -41.46 -1.23 -12.57
C GLY A 6 -41.39 -2.54 -11.80
N LYS A 7 -40.31 -2.76 -11.05
CA LYS A 7 -40.23 -3.84 -10.05
C LYS A 7 -41.23 -3.51 -8.92
N LYS A 8 -42.37 -4.20 -8.92
CA LYS A 8 -43.24 -4.27 -7.73
C LYS A 8 -42.49 -5.05 -6.65
N THR A 9 -41.86 -4.34 -5.71
CA THR A 9 -41.51 -4.93 -4.42
C THR A 9 -42.82 -5.39 -3.77
N LYS A 10 -42.94 -6.69 -3.47
CA LYS A 10 -44.07 -7.25 -2.73
C LYS A 10 -44.11 -6.59 -1.35
N GLU A 11 -44.89 -5.53 -1.20
CA GLU A 11 -45.53 -5.27 0.07
C GLU A 11 -46.39 -6.49 0.35
N LYS A 12 -45.97 -7.30 1.32
CA LYS A 12 -46.91 -8.24 1.92
C LYS A 12 -48.07 -7.38 2.41
N THR A 13 -49.25 -7.58 1.85
CA THR A 13 -50.45 -6.86 2.29
C THR A 13 -50.61 -7.08 3.79
N GLN A 14 -51.14 -6.10 4.52
CA GLN A 14 -51.42 -6.25 5.97
C GLN A 14 -52.17 -7.56 6.25
N THR A 15 -53.00 -7.99 5.30
CA THR A 15 -53.68 -9.30 5.24
C THR A 15 -52.74 -10.50 5.35
N GLU A 16 -51.61 -10.56 4.65
CA GLU A 16 -50.66 -11.68 4.76
C GLU A 16 -49.97 -11.72 6.13
N ILE A 17 -49.67 -10.57 6.73
CA ILE A 17 -49.09 -10.49 8.08
C ILE A 17 -50.12 -10.95 9.11
N ILE A 18 -51.38 -10.52 8.98
CA ILE A 18 -52.50 -10.96 9.83
C ILE A 18 -52.68 -12.47 9.70
N ILE A 19 -52.67 -13.03 8.49
CA ILE A 19 -52.79 -14.49 8.28
C ILE A 19 -51.61 -15.25 8.91
N GLN A 20 -50.39 -14.74 8.81
CA GLN A 20 -49.24 -15.37 9.46
C GLN A 20 -49.32 -15.30 10.99
N LEU A 21 -49.81 -14.19 11.55
CA LEU A 21 -50.06 -14.04 12.98
C LEU A 21 -51.17 -14.98 13.47
N LEU A 22 -52.28 -15.09 12.75
CA LEU A 22 -53.37 -16.03 13.08
C LEU A 22 -52.92 -17.49 13.04
N LYS A 23 -52.07 -17.87 12.08
CA LYS A 23 -51.46 -19.22 12.05
C LYS A 23 -50.51 -19.46 13.23
N TYR A 24 -49.76 -18.43 13.63
CA TYR A 24 -48.88 -18.51 14.79
C TYR A 24 -49.67 -18.63 16.10
N MET A 25 -50.77 -17.87 16.24
CA MET A 25 -51.71 -17.96 17.36
C MET A 25 -52.25 -19.38 17.52
N HIS A 26 -52.77 -19.94 16.43
CA HIS A 26 -53.40 -21.25 16.44
C HIS A 26 -52.41 -22.37 16.78
N SER A 27 -51.16 -22.28 16.29
CA SER A 27 -50.13 -23.31 16.54
C SER A 27 -49.53 -23.28 17.96
N HIS A 28 -49.72 -22.19 18.71
CA HIS A 28 -49.14 -22.01 20.05
C HIS A 28 -50.20 -21.79 21.14
N SER A 29 -51.49 -21.98 20.81
CA SER A 29 -52.62 -21.77 21.71
C SER A 29 -52.64 -20.40 22.39
N LEU A 30 -52.17 -19.36 21.70
CA LEU A 30 -52.07 -18.00 22.24
C LEU A 30 -53.41 -17.27 22.14
N GLY A 31 -53.83 -16.61 23.21
CA GLY A 31 -54.99 -15.73 23.21
C GLY A 31 -54.77 -14.44 22.43
N ALA A 32 -55.84 -13.70 22.14
CA ALA A 32 -55.74 -12.39 21.50
C ALA A 32 -54.88 -11.41 22.32
N ASP A 33 -54.99 -11.47 23.65
CA ASP A 33 -54.22 -10.62 24.57
C ASP A 33 -52.71 -10.91 24.54
N ASP A 34 -52.33 -12.19 24.38
CA ASP A 34 -50.92 -12.58 24.25
C ASP A 34 -50.31 -12.01 22.96
N VAL A 35 -51.07 -12.03 21.86
CA VAL A 35 -50.61 -11.43 20.60
C VAL A 35 -50.54 -9.92 20.67
N ILE A 36 -51.52 -9.27 21.30
CA ILE A 36 -51.47 -7.83 21.54
C ILE A 36 -50.22 -7.49 22.37
N SER A 37 -49.90 -8.28 23.40
CA SER A 37 -48.69 -8.12 24.21
C SER A 37 -47.40 -8.30 23.39
N ILE A 38 -47.31 -9.33 22.54
CA ILE A 38 -46.17 -9.58 21.65
C ILE A 38 -46.01 -8.45 20.63
N LEU A 39 -47.11 -7.98 20.04
CA LEU A 39 -47.11 -6.88 19.08
C LEU A 39 -46.69 -5.56 19.75
N LYS A 40 -47.21 -5.26 20.95
CA LYS A 40 -46.78 -4.11 21.77
C LYS A 40 -45.29 -4.19 22.09
N LYS A 41 -44.76 -5.36 22.46
CA LYS A 41 -43.32 -5.57 22.72
C LYS A 41 -42.47 -5.38 21.45
N HIS A 42 -42.92 -5.89 20.31
CA HIS A 42 -42.26 -5.70 19.03
C HIS A 42 -42.28 -4.24 18.56
N GLN A 43 -43.41 -3.55 18.75
CA GLN A 43 -43.56 -2.14 18.44
C GLN A 43 -42.69 -1.28 19.36
N ALA A 44 -42.66 -1.56 20.66
CA ALA A 44 -41.78 -0.90 21.62
C ALA A 44 -40.30 -1.08 21.25
N SER A 45 -39.86 -2.30 20.94
CA SER A 45 -38.48 -2.56 20.49
C SER A 45 -38.15 -1.83 19.18
N ARG A 46 -39.10 -1.75 18.24
CA ARG A 46 -38.91 -0.99 16.99
C ARG A 46 -38.83 0.51 17.25
N LEU A 47 -39.67 1.04 18.13
CA LEU A 47 -39.65 2.45 18.53
C LEU A 47 -38.36 2.80 19.26
N GLU A 48 -37.86 1.93 20.14
CA GLU A 48 -36.58 2.11 20.83
C GLU A 48 -35.40 2.19 19.84
N LYS A 49 -35.39 1.34 18.80
CA LYS A 49 -34.37 1.38 17.74
C LYS A 49 -34.43 2.66 16.91
N ILE A 50 -35.64 3.11 16.58
CA ILE A 50 -35.84 4.40 15.89
C ILE A 50 -35.39 5.55 16.81
N LYS A 51 -35.70 5.45 18.11
CA LYS A 51 -35.34 6.45 19.11
C LYS A 51 -33.82 6.61 19.23
N LYS A 52 -33.07 5.51 19.28
CA LYS A 52 -31.59 5.54 19.28
C LYS A 52 -31.00 6.29 18.09
N LEU A 53 -31.62 6.20 16.91
CA LEU A 53 -31.22 6.99 15.74
C LEU A 53 -31.69 8.44 15.85
N SER A 54 -32.91 8.69 16.32
CA SER A 54 -33.47 10.04 16.42
C SER A 54 -32.83 10.91 17.49
N ASP A 55 -32.28 10.28 18.52
CA ASP A 55 -31.61 10.93 19.64
C ASP A 55 -30.19 11.40 19.27
N LEU A 56 -29.65 10.97 18.12
CA LEU A 56 -28.39 11.49 17.62
C LEU A 56 -28.54 12.97 17.27
N SER A 57 -27.62 13.77 17.78
CA SER A 57 -27.42 15.14 17.30
C SER A 57 -26.98 15.14 15.83
N ARG A 58 -27.15 16.28 15.15
CA ARG A 58 -26.69 16.47 13.77
C ARG A 58 -25.21 16.10 13.59
N THR A 59 -24.36 16.46 14.56
CA THR A 59 -22.92 16.19 14.54
C THR A 59 -22.59 14.71 14.73
N GLU A 60 -23.26 14.02 15.66
CA GLU A 60 -23.09 12.58 15.85
C GLU A 60 -23.55 11.79 14.63
N PHE A 61 -24.69 12.17 14.05
CA PHE A 61 -25.20 11.52 12.85
C PHE A 61 -24.31 11.76 11.61
N LEU A 62 -23.69 12.95 11.49
CA LEU A 62 -22.62 13.16 10.49
C LEU A 62 -21.42 12.27 10.78
N GLY A 63 -21.01 12.13 12.05
CA GLY A 63 -19.95 11.20 12.47
C GLY A 63 -20.19 9.78 11.99
N GLU A 64 -21.41 9.27 12.16
CA GLU A 64 -21.84 7.96 11.64
C GLU A 64 -21.75 7.85 10.11
N ILE A 65 -22.14 8.90 9.40
CA ILE A 65 -22.01 8.96 7.93
C ILE A 65 -20.54 8.89 7.50
N TYR A 66 -19.65 9.63 8.15
CA TYR A 66 -18.22 9.62 7.85
C TYR A 66 -17.55 8.30 8.26
N GLU A 67 -17.95 7.70 9.39
CA GLU A 67 -17.42 6.43 9.88
C GLU A 67 -17.82 5.25 9.00
N HIS A 68 -19.02 5.25 8.41
CA HIS A 68 -19.53 4.09 7.65
C HIS A 68 -19.54 4.30 6.13
N ALA A 69 -19.76 5.53 5.65
CA ALA A 69 -19.79 5.91 4.22
C ALA A 69 -20.80 5.10 3.38
N ASP A 70 -21.80 4.49 4.04
CA ASP A 70 -22.80 3.62 3.44
C ASP A 70 -24.09 3.57 4.29
N LEU A 71 -25.22 3.74 3.61
CA LEU A 71 -26.56 3.77 4.21
C LEU A 71 -26.99 2.42 4.78
N GLU A 72 -26.65 1.31 4.10
CA GLU A 72 -27.02 -0.03 4.54
C GLU A 72 -26.30 -0.38 5.85
N THR A 73 -25.04 0.03 5.97
CA THR A 73 -24.23 -0.17 7.18
C THR A 73 -24.80 0.59 8.38
N ILE A 74 -25.18 1.87 8.20
CA ILE A 74 -25.83 2.67 9.26
C ILE A 74 -27.18 2.05 9.64
N ALA A 75 -28.02 1.73 8.64
CA ALA A 75 -29.31 1.10 8.88
C ALA A 75 -29.18 -0.23 9.64
N LYS A 76 -28.15 -1.03 9.33
CA LYS A 76 -27.84 -2.28 10.01
C LYS A 76 -27.36 -2.06 11.45
N LYS A 77 -26.49 -1.06 11.70
CA LYS A 77 -25.99 -0.71 13.04
C LYS A 77 -27.14 -0.35 13.98
N TYR A 78 -28.07 0.47 13.51
CA TYR A 78 -29.23 0.91 14.28
C TYR A 78 -30.44 -0.04 14.18
N GLN A 79 -30.33 -1.13 13.42
CA GLN A 79 -31.40 -2.11 13.18
C GLN A 79 -32.71 -1.47 12.67
N VAL A 80 -32.59 -0.46 11.81
CA VAL A 80 -33.70 0.26 11.17
C VAL A 80 -33.68 0.05 9.66
N LYS A 81 -34.71 0.54 8.96
CA LYS A 81 -34.73 0.54 7.49
C LYS A 81 -33.90 1.71 6.96
N THR A 82 -33.34 1.58 5.76
CA THR A 82 -32.63 2.69 5.08
C THR A 82 -33.51 3.92 4.88
N SER A 83 -34.83 3.73 4.67
CA SER A 83 -35.80 4.83 4.61
C SER A 83 -35.91 5.60 5.93
N THR A 84 -35.75 4.94 7.08
CA THR A 84 -35.72 5.60 8.39
C THR A 84 -34.47 6.46 8.54
N VAL A 85 -33.32 5.99 8.06
CA VAL A 85 -32.07 6.76 8.05
C VAL A 85 -32.18 7.98 7.14
N GLN A 86 -32.81 7.84 5.96
CA GLN A 86 -33.10 8.95 5.05
C GLN A 86 -34.02 10.00 5.67
N HIS A 87 -35.10 9.55 6.32
CA HIS A 87 -36.04 10.45 7.00
C HIS A 87 -35.36 11.22 8.13
N HIS A 88 -34.51 10.55 8.91
CA HIS A 88 -33.75 11.21 9.96
C HIS A 88 -32.74 12.23 9.40
N SER A 89 -32.03 11.90 8.31
CA SER A 89 -31.14 12.88 7.65
C SER A 89 -31.90 14.12 7.20
N TYR A 90 -33.11 13.94 6.63
CA TYR A 90 -33.94 15.05 6.20
C TYR A 90 -34.36 15.93 7.37
N LYS A 91 -34.77 15.33 8.48
CA LYS A 91 -35.09 16.04 9.73
C LYS A 91 -33.89 16.79 10.32
N ALA A 92 -32.70 16.23 10.20
CA ALA A 92 -31.45 16.85 10.64
C ALA A 92 -30.89 17.88 9.65
N ASP A 93 -31.60 18.13 8.52
CA ASP A 93 -31.19 19.02 7.44
C ASP A 93 -29.81 18.62 6.84
N ILE A 94 -29.65 17.33 6.57
CA ILE A 94 -28.46 16.72 5.98
C ILE A 94 -28.79 16.17 4.59
N PHE A 95 -28.11 16.70 3.58
CA PHE A 95 -28.11 16.17 2.21
C PHE A 95 -27.30 14.86 2.13
N LEU A 96 -27.95 13.77 2.53
CA LEU A 96 -27.35 12.46 2.77
C LEU A 96 -26.49 11.92 1.64
N LYS A 97 -26.92 12.10 0.39
CA LYS A 97 -26.16 11.64 -0.78
C LYS A 97 -24.80 12.35 -0.87
N THR A 98 -24.82 13.67 -0.73
CA THR A 98 -23.61 14.51 -0.77
C THR A 98 -22.65 14.13 0.35
N GLU A 99 -23.14 13.97 1.58
CA GLU A 99 -22.30 13.62 2.73
C GLU A 99 -21.74 12.20 2.64
N ILE A 100 -22.51 11.22 2.13
CA ILE A 100 -22.00 9.87 1.88
C ILE A 100 -20.92 9.86 0.80
N ASP A 101 -21.10 10.63 -0.27
CA ASP A 101 -20.10 10.72 -1.33
C ASP A 101 -18.81 11.40 -0.83
N LYS A 102 -18.92 12.44 0.01
CA LYS A 102 -17.78 13.03 0.74
C LYS A 102 -17.08 12.00 1.63
N ALA A 103 -17.84 11.26 2.44
CA ALA A 103 -17.31 10.22 3.33
C ALA A 103 -16.56 9.11 2.57
N LYS A 104 -17.09 8.67 1.42
CA LYS A 104 -16.43 7.69 0.55
C LYS A 104 -15.10 8.21 0.02
N VAL A 105 -15.03 9.49 -0.35
CA VAL A 105 -13.79 10.11 -0.81
C VAL A 105 -12.80 10.23 0.33
N ILE A 106 -13.20 10.69 1.52
CA ILE A 106 -12.32 10.76 2.69
C ILE A 106 -11.74 9.39 3.01
N LYS A 107 -12.57 8.34 3.10
CA LYS A 107 -12.09 6.96 3.31
C LYS A 107 -11.18 6.47 2.18
N ALA A 108 -11.43 6.87 0.94
CA ALA A 108 -10.54 6.55 -0.17
C ALA A 108 -9.18 7.24 0.00
N LEU A 109 -9.16 8.51 0.41
CA LEU A 109 -7.94 9.28 0.69
C LEU A 109 -7.18 8.73 1.92
N GLU A 110 -7.89 8.30 2.96
CA GLU A 110 -7.34 7.57 4.13
C GLU A 110 -6.62 6.30 3.70
N ARG A 111 -7.26 5.46 2.89
CA ARG A 111 -6.66 4.23 2.36
C ARG A 111 -5.44 4.49 1.48
N ILE A 112 -5.35 5.66 0.85
CA ILE A 112 -4.22 6.07 0.01
C ILE A 112 -3.11 6.74 0.85
N GLY A 113 -3.35 7.02 2.14
CA GLY A 113 -2.38 7.67 3.02
C GLY A 113 -2.23 9.18 2.74
N ILE A 114 -3.30 9.84 2.33
CA ILE A 114 -3.34 11.28 2.03
C ILE A 114 -3.82 12.11 3.24
N VAL A 115 -4.26 11.47 4.33
CA VAL A 115 -4.72 12.15 5.56
C VAL A 115 -3.75 13.22 6.09
N PRO A 116 -2.42 13.02 6.09
CA PRO A 116 -1.48 14.07 6.49
C PRO A 116 -1.57 15.35 5.63
N VAL A 117 -1.96 15.22 4.36
CA VAL A 117 -2.16 16.35 3.43
C VAL A 117 -3.46 17.11 3.73
N LEU A 118 -4.55 16.39 4.07
CA LEU A 118 -5.80 17.01 4.50
C LEU A 118 -5.64 17.73 5.85
N GLN A 119 -4.89 17.13 6.78
CA GLN A 119 -4.53 17.76 8.05
C GLN A 119 -3.69 19.02 7.82
N LEU A 120 -2.78 19.04 6.85
CA LEU A 120 -2.02 20.23 6.46
C LEU A 120 -2.92 21.33 5.88
N LEU A 121 -3.89 21.00 5.02
CA LEU A 121 -4.85 21.98 4.48
C LEU A 121 -5.70 22.62 5.58
N ASN A 122 -6.18 21.83 6.54
CA ASN A 122 -6.92 22.35 7.70
C ASN A 122 -6.03 23.18 8.63
N TYR A 123 -4.78 22.76 8.83
CA TYR A 123 -3.83 23.43 9.72
C TYR A 123 -3.35 24.79 9.22
N LEU A 124 -3.19 24.95 7.91
CA LEU A 124 -2.85 26.23 7.31
C LEU A 124 -3.98 27.27 7.45
N ASN A 125 -5.06 26.95 8.16
CA ASN A 125 -6.20 27.83 8.41
C ASN A 125 -6.80 28.38 7.10
N LEU A 126 -6.67 27.61 6.02
CA LEU A 126 -7.26 27.86 4.71
C LEU A 126 -8.76 27.55 4.80
N LYS A 127 -9.44 28.30 5.67
CA LYS A 127 -10.89 28.34 5.80
C LYS A 127 -11.43 28.65 4.41
N LYS A 128 -12.14 27.68 3.81
CA LYS A 128 -12.68 27.62 2.43
C LYS A 128 -11.88 26.74 1.45
N LEU A 129 -11.45 25.54 1.85
CA LEU A 129 -11.50 24.44 0.90
C LEU A 129 -12.87 23.77 1.04
N ASN A 130 -13.83 24.27 0.27
CA ASN A 130 -15.06 23.51 0.06
C ASN A 130 -14.64 22.21 -0.65
N PRO A 131 -15.03 21.01 -0.17
CA PRO A 131 -14.79 19.76 -0.90
C PRO A 131 -15.18 19.86 -2.37
N GLU A 132 -16.20 20.66 -2.71
CA GLU A 132 -16.63 20.95 -4.07
C GLU A 132 -15.55 21.62 -4.95
N ASP A 133 -14.69 22.49 -4.40
CA ASP A 133 -13.58 23.10 -5.16
C ASP A 133 -12.47 22.08 -5.46
N LEU A 134 -12.26 21.15 -4.52
CA LEU A 134 -11.39 20.00 -4.74
C LEU A 134 -12.00 19.07 -5.80
N PHE A 135 -13.32 18.86 -5.80
CA PHE A 135 -14.02 18.10 -6.84
C PHE A 135 -13.95 18.76 -8.21
N GLN A 136 -14.20 20.07 -8.34
CA GLN A 136 -14.13 20.79 -9.61
C GLN A 136 -12.71 20.77 -10.21
N SER A 137 -11.68 20.82 -9.37
CA SER A 137 -10.28 20.65 -9.82
C SER A 137 -9.93 19.20 -10.18
N LEU A 138 -10.68 18.22 -9.68
CA LEU A 138 -10.60 16.79 -9.99
C LEU A 138 -11.60 16.32 -11.07
N GLU A 139 -12.43 17.19 -11.65
CA GLU A 139 -13.37 16.84 -12.72
C GLU A 139 -12.74 16.90 -14.14
N LYS A 140 -11.50 17.40 -14.27
CA LYS A 140 -10.72 17.37 -15.52
C LYS A 140 -9.55 16.36 -15.63
N PRO A 141 -9.52 15.19 -14.96
CA PRO A 141 -8.60 14.12 -15.34
C PRO A 141 -9.22 13.29 -16.48
N PRO A 142 -8.43 12.73 -17.40
CA PRO A 142 -8.93 11.84 -18.43
C PRO A 142 -9.49 10.56 -17.77
N ILE A 143 -10.81 10.44 -17.74
CA ILE A 143 -11.51 9.33 -17.10
C ILE A 143 -11.39 8.07 -17.98
N VAL A 144 -10.56 7.11 -17.58
CA VAL A 144 -10.69 5.72 -18.03
C VAL A 144 -11.55 4.99 -16.99
N LYS A 145 -12.82 4.71 -17.33
CA LYS A 145 -13.75 3.98 -16.46
C LYS A 145 -13.45 2.47 -16.49
N PRO A 146 -13.12 1.79 -15.37
CA PRO A 146 -13.16 0.34 -15.30
C PRO A 146 -14.58 -0.17 -14.96
N PRO A 147 -15.01 -1.32 -15.49
CA PRO A 147 -16.34 -1.86 -15.23
C PRO A 147 -16.42 -2.55 -13.85
N LEU A 148 -17.42 -2.16 -13.06
CA LEU A 148 -17.76 -2.77 -11.77
C LEU A 148 -18.64 -4.02 -11.99
N LYS A 149 -18.26 -5.16 -11.41
CA LYS A 149 -19.12 -6.34 -11.24
C LYS A 149 -19.52 -6.50 -9.76
N LYS A 150 -20.79 -6.84 -9.54
CA LYS A 150 -21.44 -7.03 -8.24
C LYS A 150 -20.88 -8.25 -7.46
N PRO A 151 -20.92 -8.22 -6.11
CA PRO A 151 -20.50 -9.34 -5.29
C PRO A 151 -21.51 -10.50 -5.32
N VAL A 152 -20.98 -11.73 -5.39
CA VAL A 152 -21.73 -12.98 -5.25
C VAL A 152 -21.77 -13.35 -3.78
N ILE A 153 -22.96 -13.55 -3.23
CA ILE A 153 -23.18 -14.02 -1.85
C ILE A 153 -23.06 -15.55 -1.85
N VAL A 154 -22.10 -16.07 -1.09
CA VAL A 154 -21.91 -17.51 -0.85
C VAL A 154 -22.71 -17.91 0.39
N LYS A 155 -23.60 -18.91 0.26
CA LYS A 155 -24.22 -19.60 1.40
C LYS A 155 -23.33 -20.78 1.83
N LEU A 156 -23.11 -20.93 3.13
CA LEU A 156 -22.37 -22.05 3.73
C LEU A 156 -23.19 -23.36 3.69
N PRO A 157 -22.57 -24.56 3.50
CA PRO A 157 -23.31 -25.77 3.12
C PRO A 157 -23.50 -26.81 4.24
N LYS A 158 -24.46 -27.71 4.00
CA LYS A 158 -24.83 -28.95 4.73
C LYS A 158 -23.70 -30.02 4.84
N SER A 159 -22.44 -29.64 4.66
CA SER A 159 -21.29 -30.54 4.46
C SER A 159 -20.82 -31.33 5.68
N LYS A 160 -21.21 -30.96 6.91
CA LYS A 160 -20.74 -31.63 8.14
C LYS A 160 -21.25 -33.06 8.34
N LYS A 161 -22.32 -33.50 7.66
CA LYS A 161 -22.88 -34.85 7.85
C LYS A 161 -22.11 -35.95 7.10
N PHE A 162 -21.51 -35.66 5.94
CA PHE A 162 -20.82 -36.68 5.12
C PHE A 162 -19.40 -36.99 5.64
N SER A 163 -18.70 -35.99 6.18
CA SER A 163 -17.33 -36.16 6.69
C SER A 163 -17.21 -37.08 7.91
N ASN A 164 -18.35 -37.44 8.52
CA ASN A 164 -18.42 -38.19 9.77
C ASN A 164 -18.88 -39.65 9.56
N LEU A 165 -19.11 -40.09 8.32
CA LEU A 165 -19.44 -41.49 8.04
C LEU A 165 -18.25 -42.40 8.43
N SER A 166 -18.57 -43.43 9.21
CA SER A 166 -17.68 -44.54 9.51
C SER A 166 -17.39 -45.40 8.27
N LYS A 167 -16.39 -46.27 8.36
CA LYS A 167 -16.01 -47.18 7.28
C LYS A 167 -17.16 -48.13 6.89
N THR A 168 -17.92 -48.61 7.86
CA THR A 168 -19.06 -49.51 7.66
C THR A 168 -20.23 -48.79 6.99
N GLU A 169 -20.61 -47.61 7.49
CA GLU A 169 -21.70 -46.81 6.89
C GLU A 169 -21.39 -46.43 5.44
N LEU A 170 -20.14 -46.06 5.13
CA LEU A 170 -19.77 -45.75 3.74
C LEU A 170 -19.80 -46.99 2.84
N LEU A 171 -19.46 -48.19 3.35
CA LEU A 171 -19.57 -49.43 2.58
C LEU A 171 -21.02 -49.80 2.33
N GLU A 172 -21.91 -49.69 3.33
CA GLU A 172 -23.35 -49.94 3.16
C GLU A 172 -23.94 -49.05 2.06
N GLU A 173 -23.63 -47.75 2.08
CA GLU A 173 -24.04 -46.80 1.05
C GLU A 173 -23.50 -47.15 -0.35
N ILE A 174 -22.27 -47.68 -0.42
CA ILE A 174 -21.67 -48.16 -1.68
C ILE A 174 -22.40 -49.40 -2.20
N TYR A 175 -22.73 -50.36 -1.33
CA TYR A 175 -23.42 -51.59 -1.72
C TYR A 175 -24.90 -51.39 -2.03
N GLU A 176 -25.55 -50.42 -1.38
CA GLU A 176 -26.95 -50.05 -1.65
C GLU A 176 -27.07 -49.31 -2.99
N HIS A 177 -26.23 -48.31 -3.23
CA HIS A 177 -26.42 -47.42 -4.39
C HIS A 177 -25.55 -47.74 -5.60
N ALA A 178 -24.46 -48.50 -5.45
CA ALA A 178 -23.52 -48.94 -6.50
C ALA A 178 -23.06 -47.84 -7.50
N ASN A 179 -23.23 -46.56 -7.13
CA ASN A 179 -22.95 -45.40 -7.96
C ASN A 179 -22.56 -44.19 -7.08
N LEU A 180 -21.36 -43.67 -7.34
CA LEU A 180 -20.77 -42.50 -6.68
C LEU A 180 -21.62 -41.22 -6.82
N GLU A 181 -22.29 -41.02 -7.95
CA GLU A 181 -23.13 -39.84 -8.19
C GLU A 181 -24.38 -39.86 -7.30
N THR A 182 -24.96 -41.04 -7.10
CA THR A 182 -26.14 -41.24 -6.23
C THR A 182 -25.78 -40.91 -4.78
N ILE A 183 -24.64 -41.40 -4.30
CA ILE A 183 -24.13 -41.12 -2.96
C ILE A 183 -23.84 -39.61 -2.82
N ALA A 184 -23.13 -39.01 -3.79
CA ALA A 184 -22.82 -37.58 -3.76
C ALA A 184 -24.08 -36.69 -3.71
N LYS A 185 -25.11 -37.06 -4.49
CA LYS A 185 -26.40 -36.38 -4.52
C LYS A 185 -27.16 -36.52 -3.19
N LYS A 186 -27.17 -37.71 -2.57
CA LYS A 186 -27.81 -37.98 -1.26
C LYS A 186 -27.28 -37.04 -0.17
N TYR A 187 -25.98 -36.79 -0.16
CA TYR A 187 -25.34 -35.96 0.86
C TYR A 187 -25.09 -34.50 0.45
N GLY A 188 -25.44 -34.10 -0.77
CA GLY A 188 -25.21 -32.76 -1.29
C GLY A 188 -23.72 -32.38 -1.39
N VAL A 189 -22.87 -33.35 -1.69
CA VAL A 189 -21.42 -33.20 -1.85
C VAL A 189 -21.00 -33.47 -3.31
N LYS A 190 -19.74 -33.19 -3.67
CA LYS A 190 -19.19 -33.56 -4.97
C LYS A 190 -18.71 -35.02 -4.94
N THR A 191 -18.73 -35.71 -6.08
CA THR A 191 -18.20 -37.08 -6.23
C THR A 191 -16.72 -37.19 -5.81
N SER A 192 -15.92 -36.15 -6.08
CA SER A 192 -14.53 -36.06 -5.62
C SER A 192 -14.40 -36.05 -4.09
N THR A 193 -15.37 -35.49 -3.38
CA THR A 193 -15.41 -35.49 -1.90
C THR A 193 -15.69 -36.89 -1.36
N VAL A 194 -16.57 -37.65 -2.01
CA VAL A 194 -16.85 -39.06 -1.67
C VAL A 194 -15.60 -39.92 -1.87
N GLN A 195 -14.89 -39.72 -3.00
CA GLN A 195 -13.63 -40.41 -3.29
C GLN A 195 -12.55 -40.08 -2.24
N GLN A 196 -12.35 -38.80 -1.90
CA GLN A 196 -11.37 -38.39 -0.90
C GLN A 196 -11.65 -38.99 0.48
N GLN A 197 -12.92 -39.02 0.92
CA GLN A 197 -13.28 -39.63 2.20
C GLN A 197 -13.06 -41.15 2.18
N SER A 198 -13.43 -41.83 1.09
CA SER A 198 -13.20 -43.27 0.95
C SER A 198 -11.72 -43.64 1.04
N TYR A 199 -10.84 -42.83 0.43
CA TYR A 199 -9.40 -42.99 0.52
C TYR A 199 -8.91 -42.81 1.97
N LYS A 200 -9.41 -41.77 2.64
CA LYS A 200 -9.07 -41.47 4.03
C LYS A 200 -9.43 -42.60 5.00
N ILE A 201 -10.51 -43.34 4.76
CA ILE A 201 -10.95 -44.46 5.60
C ILE A 201 -10.52 -45.83 5.05
N GLY A 202 -9.64 -45.85 4.05
CA GLY A 202 -9.03 -47.07 3.52
C GLY A 202 -9.98 -47.97 2.73
N ILE A 203 -10.92 -47.39 2.00
CA ILE A 203 -11.83 -48.11 1.09
C ILE A 203 -11.40 -47.87 -0.36
N PRO A 204 -11.01 -48.91 -1.12
CA PRO A 204 -10.74 -48.79 -2.54
C PRO A 204 -12.06 -48.67 -3.32
N ILE A 205 -12.64 -47.47 -3.35
CA ILE A 205 -14.02 -47.23 -3.79
C ILE A 205 -14.35 -47.76 -5.20
N ALA A 206 -13.40 -47.72 -6.14
CA ALA A 206 -13.59 -48.27 -7.47
C ALA A 206 -13.77 -49.80 -7.44
N LYS A 207 -13.00 -50.50 -6.61
CA LYS A 207 -13.08 -51.97 -6.43
C LYS A 207 -14.40 -52.35 -5.76
N GLU A 208 -14.80 -51.62 -4.73
CA GLU A 208 -16.04 -51.90 -3.98
C GLU A 208 -17.30 -51.55 -4.79
N ILE A 209 -17.30 -50.50 -5.61
CA ILE A 209 -18.39 -50.21 -6.55
C ILE A 209 -18.52 -51.32 -7.61
N THR A 210 -17.40 -51.81 -8.15
CA THR A 210 -17.42 -52.91 -9.12
C THR A 210 -17.98 -54.18 -8.48
N LYS A 211 -17.59 -54.51 -7.25
CA LYS A 211 -18.19 -55.62 -6.47
C LYS A 211 -19.69 -55.40 -6.25
N ALA A 212 -20.11 -54.21 -5.82
CA ALA A 212 -21.51 -53.89 -5.58
C ALA A 212 -22.35 -54.05 -6.86
N LYS A 213 -21.85 -53.59 -8.02
CA LYS A 213 -22.51 -53.77 -9.32
C LYS A 213 -22.62 -55.24 -9.73
N ILE A 214 -21.58 -56.04 -9.49
CA ILE A 214 -21.59 -57.49 -9.75
C ILE A 214 -22.64 -58.15 -8.86
N ILE A 215 -22.65 -57.86 -7.57
CA ILE A 215 -23.62 -58.41 -6.61
C ILE A 215 -25.05 -58.01 -6.99
N GLN A 216 -25.30 -56.75 -7.33
CA GLN A 216 -26.61 -56.28 -7.77
C GLN A 216 -27.06 -56.96 -9.07
N ARG A 217 -26.16 -57.17 -10.04
CA ARG A 217 -26.47 -57.92 -11.29
C ARG A 217 -26.73 -59.40 -11.05
N VAL A 218 -26.00 -60.03 -10.12
CA VAL A 218 -26.21 -61.43 -9.73
C VAL A 218 -27.53 -61.59 -8.96
N ARG A 219 -27.92 -60.59 -8.16
CA ARG A 219 -29.20 -60.56 -7.41
C ARG A 219 -30.40 -60.21 -8.30
N GLY A 220 -30.23 -59.37 -9.32
CA GLY A 220 -31.28 -58.82 -10.18
C GLY A 220 -31.76 -59.69 -11.34
N GLU A 221 -31.74 -61.01 -11.23
CA GLU A 221 -32.35 -61.97 -12.18
C GLU A 221 -31.82 -62.07 -13.63
N GLU A 222 -30.76 -61.36 -14.05
CA GLU A 222 -30.32 -61.43 -15.47
C GLU A 222 -29.39 -62.60 -15.86
N ILE A 223 -28.91 -63.46 -14.94
CA ILE A 223 -28.04 -64.58 -15.34
C ILE A 223 -28.34 -65.87 -14.57
N LYS A 224 -29.49 -66.50 -14.88
CA LYS A 224 -29.85 -67.87 -14.44
C LYS A 224 -28.72 -68.92 -14.62
N PRO A 225 -27.91 -68.92 -15.70
CA PRO A 225 -26.84 -69.90 -15.88
C PRO A 225 -25.66 -69.77 -14.88
N LEU A 226 -25.34 -68.56 -14.43
CA LEU A 226 -24.18 -68.34 -13.55
C LEU A 226 -24.43 -68.75 -12.10
N ARG A 227 -25.69 -68.79 -11.66
CA ARG A 227 -26.07 -69.26 -10.31
C ARG A 227 -25.84 -70.76 -10.14
N GLY A 228 -26.14 -71.53 -11.20
CA GLY A 228 -25.82 -72.96 -11.25
C GLY A 228 -24.32 -73.23 -11.26
N LEU A 229 -23.55 -72.39 -11.99
CA LEU A 229 -22.10 -72.49 -12.06
C LEU A 229 -21.43 -72.13 -10.71
N LEU A 230 -21.87 -71.04 -10.05
CA LEU A 230 -21.38 -70.66 -8.73
C LEU A 230 -21.62 -71.74 -7.68
N ASN A 231 -22.83 -72.33 -7.67
CA ASN A 231 -23.16 -73.45 -6.77
C ASN A 231 -22.35 -74.71 -7.10
N TYR A 232 -22.05 -74.98 -8.38
CA TYR A 232 -21.18 -76.09 -8.78
C TYR A 232 -19.73 -75.86 -8.33
N LEU A 233 -19.25 -74.62 -8.31
CA LEU A 233 -17.87 -74.29 -7.94
C LEU A 233 -17.65 -74.31 -6.42
N GLU A 234 -18.59 -73.76 -5.65
CA GLU A 234 -18.57 -73.87 -4.18
C GLU A 234 -18.59 -75.35 -3.75
N LYS A 235 -19.28 -76.20 -4.53
CA LYS A 235 -19.35 -77.64 -4.27
C LYS A 235 -18.08 -78.41 -4.65
N ASN A 236 -17.25 -77.88 -5.56
CA ASN A 236 -16.08 -78.57 -6.12
C ASN A 236 -14.72 -77.92 -5.79
N ASN A 237 -14.69 -76.83 -5.02
CA ASN A 237 -13.47 -76.19 -4.51
C ASN A 237 -12.44 -75.78 -5.60
N LEU A 238 -12.93 -75.40 -6.78
CA LEU A 238 -12.10 -74.99 -7.92
C LEU A 238 -11.58 -73.56 -7.76
N ASN A 239 -10.33 -73.32 -8.20
CA ASN A 239 -9.67 -72.02 -8.13
C ASN A 239 -10.34 -71.01 -9.08
N LEU A 240 -10.62 -69.81 -8.58
CA LEU A 240 -11.30 -68.73 -9.31
C LEU A 240 -10.57 -68.31 -10.60
N ASN A 241 -9.25 -68.51 -10.67
CA ASN A 241 -8.45 -68.12 -11.84
C ASN A 241 -8.66 -69.05 -13.05
N ASP A 242 -8.80 -70.37 -12.83
CA ASP A 242 -9.06 -71.32 -13.93
C ASP A 242 -10.46 -71.12 -14.52
N LEU A 243 -11.40 -70.61 -13.69
CA LEU A 243 -12.73 -70.21 -14.13
C LEU A 243 -12.69 -69.01 -15.07
N LEU A 244 -11.87 -68.00 -14.76
CA LEU A 244 -11.76 -66.79 -15.55
C LEU A 244 -11.22 -67.12 -16.94
N ASP A 245 -10.21 -67.98 -17.04
CA ASP A 245 -9.64 -68.43 -18.31
C ASP A 245 -10.66 -69.21 -19.18
N THR A 246 -11.48 -70.04 -18.55
CA THR A 246 -12.48 -70.86 -19.27
C THR A 246 -13.67 -70.01 -19.73
N LEU A 247 -14.15 -69.10 -18.86
CA LEU A 247 -15.20 -68.14 -19.21
C LEU A 247 -14.73 -67.15 -20.28
N GLU A 248 -13.48 -66.71 -20.23
CA GLU A 248 -12.91 -65.81 -21.23
C GLU A 248 -12.90 -66.47 -22.62
N LYS A 249 -12.48 -67.74 -22.71
CA LYS A 249 -12.51 -68.51 -23.97
C LYS A 249 -13.92 -68.70 -24.51
N GLU A 250 -14.91 -69.01 -23.66
CA GLU A 250 -16.29 -69.25 -24.09
C GLU A 250 -17.04 -67.94 -24.42
N ILE A 251 -16.73 -66.84 -23.74
CA ILE A 251 -17.22 -65.51 -24.10
C ILE A 251 -16.64 -65.10 -25.45
N ILE A 252 -15.34 -65.29 -25.67
CA ILE A 252 -14.66 -64.99 -26.93
C ILE A 252 -15.27 -65.78 -28.10
N SER A 253 -15.63 -67.06 -27.92
CA SER A 253 -16.27 -67.87 -28.97
C SER A 253 -17.70 -67.46 -29.29
N ARG A 254 -18.41 -66.82 -28.34
CA ARG A 254 -19.79 -66.33 -28.52
C ARG A 254 -19.88 -64.87 -28.95
N LEU A 255 -18.77 -64.12 -28.91
CA LEU A 255 -18.76 -62.73 -29.35
C LEU A 255 -18.92 -62.65 -30.86
N SER A 256 -19.92 -61.88 -31.31
CA SER A 256 -20.04 -61.50 -32.72
C SER A 256 -18.72 -60.93 -33.26
N LYS A 257 -18.47 -61.05 -34.57
CA LYS A 257 -17.27 -60.49 -35.23
C LYS A 257 -16.97 -59.04 -34.82
N GLN A 258 -18.01 -58.23 -34.55
CA GLN A 258 -17.86 -56.85 -34.06
C GLN A 258 -17.39 -56.76 -32.61
N GLY A 259 -17.78 -57.69 -31.73
CA GLY A 259 -17.32 -57.79 -30.35
C GLY A 259 -15.85 -58.19 -30.25
N LEU A 260 -15.41 -59.15 -31.07
CA LEU A 260 -13.99 -59.49 -31.22
C LEU A 260 -13.16 -58.28 -31.67
N MET A 261 -13.67 -57.50 -32.62
CA MET A 261 -13.00 -56.27 -33.07
C MET A 261 -12.99 -55.18 -31.99
N ALA A 262 -14.02 -55.12 -31.13
CA ALA A 262 -14.07 -54.20 -30.00
C ALA A 262 -12.98 -54.54 -28.95
N LEU A 263 -12.72 -55.83 -28.70
CA LEU A 263 -11.61 -56.28 -27.85
C LEU A 263 -10.26 -55.89 -28.45
N LYS A 264 -10.03 -56.16 -29.74
CA LYS A 264 -8.79 -55.75 -30.42
C LYS A 264 -8.56 -54.23 -30.40
N ILE A 265 -9.62 -53.43 -30.48
CA ILE A 265 -9.53 -51.97 -30.33
C ILE A 265 -9.10 -51.59 -28.90
N LYS A 266 -9.60 -52.28 -27.86
CA LYS A 266 -9.15 -52.04 -26.47
C LYS A 266 -7.69 -52.44 -26.28
N GLU A 267 -7.29 -53.62 -26.75
CA GLU A 267 -5.89 -54.06 -26.71
C GLU A 267 -4.96 -53.05 -27.42
N ALA A 268 -5.37 -52.52 -28.57
CA ALA A 268 -4.62 -51.50 -29.30
C ALA A 268 -4.49 -50.17 -28.52
N ILE A 269 -5.51 -49.80 -27.73
CA ILE A 269 -5.46 -48.65 -26.81
C ILE A 269 -4.53 -48.97 -25.64
N ASP A 270 -4.62 -50.17 -25.07
CA ASP A 270 -3.79 -50.62 -23.94
C ASP A 270 -2.30 -50.74 -24.32
N LYS A 271 -2.01 -51.04 -25.60
CA LYS A 271 -0.65 -50.93 -26.19
C LYS A 271 -0.13 -49.50 -26.32
N GLY A 272 -0.95 -48.48 -26.02
CA GLY A 272 -0.55 -47.07 -26.03
C GLY A 272 -0.70 -46.36 -27.38
N LEU A 273 -1.50 -46.88 -28.32
CA LEU A 273 -1.76 -46.18 -29.58
C LEU A 273 -2.63 -44.93 -29.34
N ASP A 274 -2.09 -43.76 -29.66
CA ASP A 274 -2.65 -42.45 -29.32
C ASP A 274 -3.60 -41.86 -30.38
N SER A 275 -3.81 -42.56 -31.50
CA SER A 275 -4.61 -42.08 -32.61
C SER A 275 -5.55 -43.16 -33.15
N VAL A 276 -6.79 -42.76 -33.47
CA VAL A 276 -7.77 -43.66 -34.09
C VAL A 276 -7.28 -44.20 -35.45
N LYS A 277 -6.39 -43.47 -36.13
CA LYS A 277 -5.79 -43.91 -37.40
C LYS A 277 -4.76 -45.02 -37.18
N SER A 278 -3.92 -44.93 -36.15
CA SER A 278 -2.97 -45.98 -35.78
C SER A 278 -3.70 -47.22 -35.24
N ILE A 279 -4.72 -47.03 -34.40
CA ILE A 279 -5.60 -48.13 -33.94
C ILE A 279 -6.25 -48.84 -35.13
N GLY A 280 -6.80 -48.09 -36.08
CA GLY A 280 -7.38 -48.69 -37.30
C GLY A 280 -6.36 -49.47 -38.11
N LYS A 281 -5.12 -48.98 -38.23
CA LYS A 281 -4.04 -49.69 -38.94
C LYS A 281 -3.63 -50.99 -38.22
N ASP A 282 -3.54 -50.98 -36.89
CA ASP A 282 -3.18 -52.16 -36.08
C ASP A 282 -4.25 -53.25 -36.14
N VAL A 283 -5.53 -52.86 -36.06
CA VAL A 283 -6.66 -53.79 -36.05
C VAL A 283 -7.09 -54.18 -37.49
N GLY A 284 -6.57 -53.52 -38.52
CA GLY A 284 -6.96 -53.76 -39.92
C GLY A 284 -8.36 -53.20 -40.27
N LEU A 285 -8.76 -52.09 -39.64
CA LEU A 285 -10.06 -51.45 -39.83
C LEU A 285 -9.94 -50.00 -40.33
N SER A 286 -10.92 -49.57 -41.11
CA SER A 286 -11.03 -48.15 -41.51
C SER A 286 -11.34 -47.25 -40.29
N TYR A 287 -10.91 -45.99 -40.34
CA TYR A 287 -11.15 -44.99 -39.29
C TYR A 287 -12.65 -44.87 -38.92
N GLY A 288 -13.54 -44.87 -39.91
CA GLY A 288 -14.99 -44.78 -39.69
C GLY A 288 -15.53 -46.02 -38.97
N THR A 289 -15.03 -47.20 -39.33
CA THR A 289 -15.40 -48.48 -38.70
C THR A 289 -14.98 -48.52 -37.23
N VAL A 290 -13.76 -48.09 -36.91
CA VAL A 290 -13.27 -48.02 -35.52
C VAL A 290 -14.17 -47.13 -34.66
N LYS A 291 -14.55 -45.94 -35.15
CA LYS A 291 -15.49 -45.05 -34.44
C LYS A 291 -16.87 -45.66 -34.23
N LYS A 292 -17.41 -46.32 -35.25
CA LYS A 292 -18.73 -46.94 -35.19
C LYS A 292 -18.76 -48.07 -34.15
N ILE A 293 -17.73 -48.92 -34.14
CA ILE A 293 -17.57 -50.00 -33.16
C ILE A 293 -17.36 -49.43 -31.77
N ALA A 294 -16.41 -48.50 -31.60
CA ALA A 294 -16.15 -47.89 -30.29
C ALA A 294 -17.41 -47.23 -29.69
N LYS A 295 -18.20 -46.52 -30.50
CA LYS A 295 -19.48 -45.94 -30.06
C LYS A 295 -20.52 -47.01 -29.69
N LYS A 296 -20.60 -48.12 -30.43
CA LYS A 296 -21.54 -49.21 -30.16
C LYS A 296 -21.23 -49.95 -28.85
N TYR A 297 -19.94 -50.04 -28.49
CA TYR A 297 -19.46 -50.78 -27.31
C TYR A 297 -18.97 -49.87 -26.17
N ASP A 298 -19.30 -48.57 -26.23
CA ASP A 298 -18.92 -47.56 -25.22
C ASP A 298 -17.40 -47.55 -24.89
N ILE A 299 -16.57 -47.65 -25.93
CA ILE A 299 -15.11 -47.58 -25.82
C ILE A 299 -14.66 -46.12 -26.03
N GLU A 300 -13.99 -45.56 -25.03
CA GLU A 300 -13.39 -44.23 -25.15
C GLU A 300 -12.16 -44.27 -26.06
N LEU A 301 -12.28 -43.69 -27.25
CA LEU A 301 -11.15 -43.56 -28.18
C LEU A 301 -10.18 -42.45 -27.74
N PRO A 302 -8.87 -42.60 -27.98
CA PRO A 302 -7.91 -41.57 -27.69
C PRO A 302 -8.22 -40.31 -28.49
N LYS A 303 -8.38 -39.20 -27.76
CA LYS A 303 -8.58 -37.88 -28.37
C LYS A 303 -7.26 -37.48 -29.01
N ARG A 304 -7.27 -37.20 -30.32
CA ARG A 304 -6.09 -36.71 -31.04
C ARG A 304 -5.45 -35.57 -30.24
N ALA A 305 -4.20 -35.75 -29.83
CA ALA A 305 -3.44 -34.70 -29.17
C ALA A 305 -3.49 -33.45 -30.07
N LYS A 306 -4.11 -32.37 -29.57
CA LYS A 306 -4.17 -31.13 -30.34
C LYS A 306 -2.74 -30.64 -30.51
N LYS A 307 -2.39 -30.23 -31.74
CA LYS A 307 -1.06 -29.70 -32.05
C LYS A 307 -0.74 -28.56 -31.08
N ARG A 308 0.38 -28.68 -30.36
CA ARG A 308 0.85 -27.63 -29.45
C ARG A 308 1.12 -26.37 -30.27
N ARG A 309 0.69 -25.23 -29.73
CA ARG A 309 0.90 -23.89 -30.30
C ARG A 309 1.70 -23.08 -29.29
N PRO A 310 3.05 -23.14 -29.34
CA PRO A 310 3.90 -22.48 -28.34
C PRO A 310 3.62 -20.97 -28.23
N GLU A 311 3.22 -20.34 -29.33
CA GLU A 311 2.81 -18.93 -29.34
C GLU A 311 1.61 -18.64 -28.42
N LEU A 312 0.64 -19.57 -28.29
CA LEU A 312 -0.48 -19.42 -27.36
C LEU A 312 -0.03 -19.64 -25.91
N ASP A 313 0.88 -20.60 -25.67
CA ASP A 313 1.38 -20.92 -24.34
C ASP A 313 2.05 -19.69 -23.68
N VAL A 314 2.87 -18.94 -24.44
CA VAL A 314 3.53 -17.71 -23.99
C VAL A 314 2.52 -16.63 -23.58
N LEU A 315 1.49 -16.40 -24.39
CA LEU A 315 0.47 -15.37 -24.11
C LEU A 315 -0.45 -15.76 -22.95
N ILE A 316 -0.68 -17.05 -22.74
CA ILE A 316 -1.37 -17.61 -21.57
C ILE A 316 -0.54 -17.35 -20.30
N GLU A 317 0.77 -17.58 -20.35
CA GLU A 317 1.67 -17.36 -19.22
C GLU A 317 1.74 -15.88 -18.81
N GLN A 318 1.63 -14.96 -19.77
CA GLN A 318 1.50 -13.52 -19.52
C GLN A 318 0.15 -13.13 -18.88
N GLY A 319 -0.83 -14.04 -18.85
CA GLY A 319 -2.14 -13.81 -18.26
C GLY A 319 -3.04 -12.87 -19.09
N LEU A 320 -2.84 -12.81 -20.41
CA LEU A 320 -3.65 -11.99 -21.30
C LEU A 320 -5.12 -12.47 -21.34
N THR A 321 -6.03 -11.57 -21.72
CA THR A 321 -7.43 -11.96 -21.94
C THR A 321 -7.54 -12.80 -23.21
N LEU A 322 -8.49 -13.75 -23.25
CA LEU A 322 -8.70 -14.63 -24.42
C LEU A 322 -8.88 -13.86 -25.73
N GLU A 323 -9.45 -12.66 -25.66
CA GLU A 323 -9.65 -11.77 -26.81
C GLU A 323 -8.33 -11.18 -27.31
N LYS A 324 -7.44 -10.74 -26.41
CA LYS A 324 -6.11 -10.25 -26.79
C LYS A 324 -5.24 -11.37 -27.39
N ILE A 325 -5.26 -12.54 -26.75
CA ILE A 325 -4.56 -13.74 -27.28
C ILE A 325 -5.08 -14.08 -28.68
N GLY A 326 -6.40 -14.03 -28.87
CA GLY A 326 -7.04 -14.27 -30.16
C GLY A 326 -6.59 -13.26 -31.21
N ASN A 327 -6.61 -11.97 -30.90
CA ASN A 327 -6.20 -10.91 -31.82
C ASN A 327 -4.72 -11.01 -32.19
N GLU A 328 -3.83 -11.36 -31.25
CA GLU A 328 -2.38 -11.48 -31.52
C GLU A 328 -2.03 -12.70 -32.39
N VAL A 329 -2.77 -13.80 -32.28
CA VAL A 329 -2.48 -15.05 -33.00
C VAL A 329 -3.42 -15.27 -34.21
N GLY A 330 -4.32 -14.34 -34.50
CA GLY A 330 -5.30 -14.46 -35.58
C GLY A 330 -6.35 -15.55 -35.34
N LEU A 331 -6.74 -15.78 -34.09
CA LEU A 331 -7.75 -16.76 -33.68
C LEU A 331 -8.96 -16.09 -33.04
N THR A 332 -10.13 -16.73 -33.17
CA THR A 332 -11.28 -16.31 -32.39
C THR A 332 -11.07 -16.64 -30.91
N LYS A 333 -11.66 -15.83 -30.03
CA LYS A 333 -11.68 -16.04 -28.57
C LYS A 333 -12.07 -17.48 -28.18
N GLU A 334 -13.04 -18.06 -28.90
CA GLU A 334 -13.53 -19.41 -28.64
C GLU A 334 -12.50 -20.49 -29.02
N ARG A 335 -11.73 -20.29 -30.09
CA ARG A 335 -10.62 -21.20 -30.43
C ARG A 335 -9.51 -21.19 -29.38
N VAL A 336 -9.20 -20.03 -28.81
CA VAL A 336 -8.25 -19.90 -27.71
C VAL A 336 -8.77 -20.61 -26.46
N ARG A 337 -10.06 -20.44 -26.10
CA ARG A 337 -10.70 -21.16 -24.99
C ARG A 337 -10.59 -22.67 -25.17
N GLN A 338 -10.96 -23.17 -26.35
CA GLN A 338 -10.89 -24.60 -26.67
C GLN A 338 -9.46 -25.15 -26.61
N TYR A 339 -8.45 -24.35 -26.97
CA TYR A 339 -7.04 -24.73 -26.86
C TYR A 339 -6.64 -24.88 -25.38
N ILE A 340 -6.91 -23.86 -24.56
CA ILE A 340 -6.63 -23.86 -23.11
C ILE A 340 -7.30 -25.04 -22.41
N GLU A 341 -8.58 -25.29 -22.69
CA GLU A 341 -9.35 -26.39 -22.08
C GLU A 341 -8.79 -27.75 -22.47
N SER A 342 -8.44 -27.95 -23.76
CA SER A 342 -7.87 -29.24 -24.21
C SER A 342 -6.46 -29.53 -23.70
N ARG A 343 -5.78 -28.53 -23.14
CA ARG A 343 -4.43 -28.66 -22.57
C ARG A 343 -4.47 -28.59 -21.04
N GLU A 344 -5.67 -28.53 -20.45
CA GLU A 344 -5.86 -28.41 -19.00
C GLU A 344 -5.18 -27.17 -18.38
N LEU A 345 -4.93 -26.13 -19.20
CA LEU A 345 -4.24 -24.90 -18.77
C LEU A 345 -5.19 -23.84 -18.19
N TYR A 346 -6.48 -24.18 -18.00
CA TYR A 346 -7.49 -23.20 -17.61
C TYR A 346 -7.22 -22.57 -16.24
N GLU A 347 -6.91 -23.38 -15.24
CA GLU A 347 -6.60 -22.90 -13.88
C GLU A 347 -5.32 -22.07 -13.85
N PHE A 348 -4.29 -22.52 -14.56
CA PHE A 348 -3.03 -21.79 -14.70
C PHE A 348 -3.23 -20.41 -15.34
N TRP A 349 -3.95 -20.36 -16.46
CA TRP A 349 -4.31 -19.11 -17.13
C TRP A 349 -5.10 -18.17 -16.21
N ASN A 350 -6.10 -18.70 -15.49
CA ASN A 350 -6.93 -17.92 -14.59
C ASN A 350 -6.12 -17.29 -13.44
N LYS A 351 -5.15 -18.05 -12.89
CA LYS A 351 -4.19 -17.55 -11.89
C LYS A 351 -3.32 -16.42 -12.47
N LYS A 352 -2.67 -16.64 -13.61
CA LYS A 352 -1.82 -15.61 -14.27
C LYS A 352 -2.59 -14.34 -14.60
N LYS A 353 -3.81 -14.48 -15.11
CA LYS A 353 -4.71 -13.35 -15.39
C LYS A 353 -5.06 -12.57 -14.12
N ALA A 354 -5.30 -13.25 -13.00
CA ALA A 354 -5.56 -12.60 -11.71
C ALA A 354 -4.34 -11.82 -11.21
N GLU A 355 -3.13 -12.40 -11.32
CA GLU A 355 -1.86 -11.75 -11.00
C GLU A 355 -1.63 -10.49 -11.86
N THR A 356 -1.80 -10.59 -13.18
CA THR A 356 -1.66 -9.46 -14.11
C THR A 356 -2.68 -8.36 -13.80
N LYS A 357 -3.93 -8.73 -13.50
CA LYS A 357 -4.97 -7.77 -13.08
C LYS A 357 -4.62 -7.10 -11.74
N ALA A 358 -4.05 -7.83 -10.79
CA ALA A 358 -3.62 -7.28 -9.52
C ALA A 358 -2.45 -6.30 -9.71
N ARG A 359 -1.44 -6.66 -10.50
CA ARG A 359 -0.31 -5.76 -10.85
C ARG A 359 -0.78 -4.49 -11.53
N ALA A 360 -1.64 -4.60 -12.54
CA ALA A 360 -2.23 -3.46 -13.24
C ALA A 360 -3.00 -2.57 -12.26
N ARG A 361 -3.81 -3.15 -11.37
CA ARG A 361 -4.52 -2.41 -10.32
C ARG A 361 -3.56 -1.67 -9.39
N THR A 362 -2.49 -2.32 -8.94
CA THR A 362 -1.46 -1.69 -8.09
C THR A 362 -0.78 -0.52 -8.82
N GLN A 363 -0.45 -0.69 -10.10
CA GLN A 363 0.13 0.38 -10.91
C GLN A 363 -0.84 1.54 -11.11
N THR A 364 -2.11 1.27 -11.42
CA THR A 364 -3.16 2.31 -11.52
C THR A 364 -3.35 3.03 -10.19
N ILE A 365 -3.37 2.32 -9.06
CA ILE A 365 -3.46 2.93 -7.73
C ILE A 365 -2.24 3.82 -7.47
N LYS A 366 -1.03 3.35 -7.79
CA LYS A 366 0.20 4.12 -7.65
C LYS A 366 0.17 5.39 -8.50
N TYR A 367 -0.18 5.27 -9.78
CA TYR A 367 -0.31 6.40 -10.70
C TYR A 367 -1.37 7.41 -10.23
N ASN A 368 -2.56 6.95 -9.86
CA ASN A 368 -3.63 7.82 -9.36
C ASN A 368 -3.22 8.53 -8.07
N ARG A 369 -2.49 7.83 -7.18
CA ARG A 369 -1.93 8.41 -5.96
C ARG A 369 -0.92 9.52 -6.28
N GLU A 370 -0.03 9.30 -7.24
CA GLU A 370 0.92 10.32 -7.71
C GLU A 370 0.20 11.54 -8.31
N GLN A 371 -0.81 11.33 -9.16
CA GLN A 371 -1.61 12.41 -9.73
C GLN A 371 -2.36 13.21 -8.65
N LEU A 372 -2.95 12.52 -7.67
CA LEU A 372 -3.60 13.17 -6.53
C LEU A 372 -2.60 14.02 -5.75
N TYR A 373 -1.42 13.48 -5.43
CA TYR A 373 -0.38 14.27 -4.76
C TYR A 373 0.00 15.52 -5.55
N LEU A 374 0.16 15.42 -6.87
CA LEU A 374 0.46 16.57 -7.72
C LEU A 374 -0.65 17.63 -7.68
N CYS A 375 -1.93 17.21 -7.73
CA CYS A 375 -3.07 18.12 -7.58
C CYS A 375 -3.06 18.83 -6.22
N PHE A 376 -2.85 18.07 -5.14
CA PHE A 376 -2.73 18.64 -3.79
C PHE A 376 -1.56 19.61 -3.69
N PHE A 377 -0.37 19.24 -4.19
CA PHE A 377 0.78 20.13 -4.20
C PHE A 377 0.49 21.43 -4.94
N ARG A 378 -0.07 21.35 -6.14
CA ARG A 378 -0.42 22.53 -6.93
C ARG A 378 -1.38 23.44 -6.16
N ARG A 379 -2.42 22.87 -5.53
CA ARG A 379 -3.38 23.65 -4.75
C ARG A 379 -2.74 24.25 -3.50
N MET A 380 -1.92 23.50 -2.77
CA MET A 380 -1.19 23.99 -1.60
C MET A 380 -0.27 25.16 -1.96
N PHE A 381 0.50 25.07 -3.05
CA PHE A 381 1.35 26.18 -3.51
C PHE A 381 0.55 27.40 -3.97
N GLN A 382 -0.60 27.21 -4.62
CA GLN A 382 -1.50 28.31 -4.96
C GLN A 382 -1.98 29.06 -3.72
N LEU A 383 -2.41 28.33 -2.70
CA LEU A 383 -2.91 28.91 -1.45
C LEU A 383 -1.78 29.58 -0.66
N ALA A 384 -0.60 28.94 -0.61
CA ALA A 384 0.59 29.53 0.00
C ALA A 384 0.99 30.87 -0.62
N LYS A 385 0.90 30.97 -1.95
CA LYS A 385 1.16 32.22 -2.68
C LYS A 385 0.16 33.33 -2.33
N GLN A 386 -1.08 32.98 -2.00
CA GLN A 386 -2.11 33.93 -1.55
C GLN A 386 -1.86 34.41 -0.12
N GLU A 387 -1.38 33.53 0.75
CA GLU A 387 -1.05 33.85 2.15
C GLU A 387 0.18 34.78 2.27
N GLY A 388 1.21 34.54 1.45
CA GLY A 388 2.36 35.44 1.37
C GLY A 388 3.69 34.73 1.11
N TRP A 389 4.72 35.54 0.86
CA TRP A 389 6.04 35.05 0.46
C TRP A 389 6.65 34.10 1.50
N ALA A 390 6.51 34.39 2.79
CA ALA A 390 7.04 33.54 3.85
C ALA A 390 6.46 32.11 3.84
N VAL A 391 5.15 31.98 3.63
CA VAL A 391 4.46 30.68 3.60
C VAL A 391 4.80 29.91 2.34
N GLU A 392 4.81 30.59 1.19
CA GLU A 392 5.23 30.02 -0.10
C GLU A 392 6.64 29.42 -0.02
N LYS A 393 7.61 30.19 0.49
CA LYS A 393 9.01 29.74 0.58
C LYS A 393 9.25 28.68 1.65
N ALA A 394 8.52 28.71 2.76
CA ALA A 394 8.55 27.63 3.75
C ALA A 394 8.10 26.30 3.13
N LEU A 395 7.00 26.30 2.38
CA LEU A 395 6.48 25.11 1.70
C LEU A 395 7.43 24.63 0.59
N GLU A 396 7.96 25.52 -0.25
CA GLU A 396 8.95 25.16 -1.27
C GLU A 396 10.15 24.44 -0.65
N HIS A 397 10.65 24.93 0.49
CA HIS A 397 11.79 24.31 1.16
C HIS A 397 11.46 22.92 1.74
N CYS A 398 10.32 22.79 2.42
CA CYS A 398 9.88 21.50 2.97
C CYS A 398 9.72 20.43 1.88
N PHE A 399 9.28 20.80 0.68
CA PHE A 399 8.99 19.86 -0.40
C PHE A 399 10.11 19.69 -1.44
N SER A 400 11.07 20.62 -1.55
CA SER A 400 12.23 20.50 -2.46
C SER A 400 13.31 19.53 -1.97
N THR A 401 13.38 19.26 -0.66
CA THR A 401 14.31 18.28 -0.09
C THR A 401 13.90 16.87 -0.51
N ARG A 402 14.59 16.34 -1.54
CA ARG A 402 14.47 15.03 -2.23
C ARG A 402 14.55 13.76 -1.33
N GLY A 403 14.35 13.87 -0.02
CA GLY A 403 14.20 12.71 0.86
C GLY A 403 12.90 11.96 0.54
N ARG A 404 13.00 10.78 -0.07
CA ARG A 404 11.89 9.88 -0.43
C ARG A 404 11.38 9.00 0.73
N GLY A 405 11.86 9.22 1.95
CA GLY A 405 11.41 8.47 3.15
C GLY A 405 10.17 9.10 3.81
N ASN A 406 9.62 8.44 4.83
CA ASN A 406 8.46 8.81 5.67
C ASN A 406 8.58 10.18 6.40
N ILE A 407 8.92 11.24 5.68
CA ILE A 407 9.38 12.52 6.23
C ILE A 407 8.23 13.53 6.31
N PHE A 408 6.98 13.13 6.02
CA PHE A 408 5.85 14.07 6.02
C PHE A 408 5.59 14.65 7.43
N GLU A 409 5.62 13.82 8.48
CA GLU A 409 5.39 14.25 9.86
C GLU A 409 6.54 15.11 10.40
N GLU A 410 7.80 14.72 10.20
CA GLU A 410 8.93 15.55 10.64
C GLU A 410 9.05 16.87 9.87
N LYS A 411 8.73 16.87 8.57
CA LYS A 411 8.69 18.12 7.77
C LYS A 411 7.59 19.03 8.27
N TYR A 412 6.45 18.46 8.65
CA TYR A 412 5.33 19.21 9.18
C TYR A 412 5.67 19.88 10.51
N ALA A 413 6.29 19.14 11.45
CA ALA A 413 6.75 19.70 12.72
C ALA A 413 7.70 20.89 12.54
N LYS A 414 8.44 20.92 11.42
CA LYS A 414 9.38 22.00 11.07
C LYS A 414 8.75 23.12 10.24
N LEU A 415 7.55 22.95 9.68
CA LEU A 415 6.94 23.92 8.77
C LEU A 415 6.73 25.30 9.43
N ASN A 416 6.12 25.35 10.62
CA ASN A 416 5.91 26.61 11.34
C ASN A 416 7.20 27.34 11.64
N ARG A 417 8.24 26.57 11.97
CA ARG A 417 9.55 27.10 12.25
C ARG A 417 10.16 27.76 11.00
N PHE A 418 9.95 27.20 9.81
CA PHE A 418 10.33 27.85 8.56
C PHE A 418 9.45 29.06 8.24
N ILE A 419 8.12 28.98 8.44
CA ILE A 419 7.21 30.12 8.22
C ILE A 419 7.64 31.31 9.09
N ASN A 420 7.88 31.10 10.38
CA ASN A 420 8.32 32.14 11.30
C ASN A 420 9.67 32.74 10.89
N LEU A 421 10.62 31.88 10.49
CA LEU A 421 11.93 32.32 9.98
C LEU A 421 11.80 33.23 8.76
N PHE A 422 11.02 32.80 7.75
CA PHE A 422 10.85 33.58 6.54
C PHE A 422 10.03 34.86 6.79
N SER A 423 9.06 34.82 7.70
CA SER A 423 8.26 35.99 8.09
C SER A 423 9.11 37.07 8.76
N ASP A 424 9.93 36.70 9.74
CA ASP A 424 10.86 37.63 10.42
C ASP A 424 11.88 38.21 9.45
N TYR A 425 12.38 37.39 8.52
CA TYR A 425 13.26 37.84 7.46
C TYR A 425 12.56 38.82 6.51
N GLU A 426 11.34 38.52 6.07
CA GLU A 426 10.55 39.37 5.16
C GLU A 426 10.27 40.72 5.81
N GLN A 427 9.87 40.73 7.09
CA GLN A 427 9.62 41.96 7.84
C GLN A 427 10.90 42.79 8.02
N ALA A 428 12.03 42.15 8.35
CA ALA A 428 13.32 42.83 8.42
C ALA A 428 13.73 43.43 7.07
N SER A 429 13.49 42.71 5.97
CA SER A 429 13.76 43.18 4.61
C SER A 429 12.88 44.39 4.23
N LYS A 430 11.57 44.33 4.48
CA LYS A 430 10.62 45.44 4.23
C LYS A 430 11.00 46.69 5.00
N ASN A 431 11.40 46.53 6.26
CA ASN A 431 11.80 47.63 7.14
C ASN A 431 13.25 48.09 6.93
N LYS A 432 13.97 47.52 5.96
CA LYS A 432 15.42 47.76 5.73
C LYS A 432 16.27 47.56 7.01
N LYS A 433 15.79 46.73 7.95
CA LYS A 433 16.47 46.43 9.21
C LYS A 433 17.59 45.43 8.95
N LYS A 434 18.81 45.78 9.33
CA LYS A 434 19.96 44.86 9.27
C LYS A 434 19.77 43.77 10.31
N ILE A 435 19.62 42.52 9.88
CA ILE A 435 19.55 41.35 10.76
C ILE A 435 20.59 40.30 10.35
N GLY A 436 21.29 39.76 11.34
CA GLY A 436 22.25 38.68 11.14
C GLY A 436 21.56 37.33 10.98
N PHE A 437 22.08 36.47 10.11
CA PHE A 437 21.55 35.10 9.98
C PHE A 437 21.72 34.26 11.25
N GLN A 438 22.74 34.54 12.07
CA GLN A 438 22.89 33.87 13.37
C GLN A 438 21.78 34.29 14.33
N THR A 439 21.43 35.59 14.39
CA THR A 439 20.31 36.08 15.20
C THR A 439 18.99 35.43 14.80
N LEU A 440 18.73 35.30 13.49
CA LEU A 440 17.57 34.56 12.99
C LEU A 440 17.64 33.07 13.35
N ALA A 441 18.83 32.47 13.29
CA ALA A 441 19.02 31.08 13.66
C ALA A 441 18.69 30.86 15.14
N ASP A 442 19.27 31.66 16.03
CA ASP A 442 19.05 31.57 17.48
C ASP A 442 17.57 31.78 17.82
N LYS A 443 16.93 32.81 17.22
CA LYS A 443 15.50 33.12 17.45
C LYS A 443 14.56 31.96 17.09
N HIS A 444 14.87 31.20 16.04
CA HIS A 444 14.05 30.07 15.58
C HIS A 444 14.69 28.71 15.87
N GLY A 445 15.62 28.64 16.83
CA GLY A 445 16.22 27.40 17.33
C GLY A 445 17.12 26.65 16.33
N PHE A 446 17.60 27.30 15.26
CA PHE A 446 18.56 26.70 14.32
C PHE A 446 19.97 26.74 14.89
N LYS A 447 20.67 25.62 14.80
CA LYS A 447 22.02 25.47 15.37
C LYS A 447 23.05 26.45 14.76
N HIS A 448 22.87 26.80 13.48
CA HIS A 448 23.87 27.57 12.73
C HIS A 448 23.23 28.60 11.79
N GLY A 449 23.71 29.84 11.84
CA GLY A 449 23.32 30.90 10.90
C GLY A 449 23.73 30.63 9.45
N SER A 450 24.72 29.77 9.21
CA SER A 450 25.08 29.31 7.87
C SER A 450 23.96 28.51 7.19
N TYR A 451 23.23 27.70 7.97
CA TYR A 451 22.07 26.96 7.47
C TYR A 451 20.94 27.92 7.12
N VAL A 452 20.59 28.85 8.02
CA VAL A 452 19.59 29.89 7.76
C VAL A 452 19.95 30.74 6.53
N ARG A 453 21.23 31.11 6.37
CA ARG A 453 21.71 31.79 5.15
C ARG A 453 21.41 30.96 3.91
N HIS A 454 21.71 29.66 3.93
CA HIS A 454 21.42 28.79 2.79
C HIS A 454 19.92 28.74 2.47
N LEU A 455 19.06 28.58 3.48
CA LEU A 455 17.61 28.60 3.32
C LEU A 455 17.11 29.86 2.63
N ILE A 456 17.51 31.02 3.15
CA ILE A 456 17.08 32.33 2.65
C ILE A 456 17.60 32.57 1.23
N VAL A 457 18.87 32.25 0.95
CA VAL A 457 19.46 32.44 -0.38
C VAL A 457 18.80 31.54 -1.41
N THR A 458 18.54 30.27 -1.08
CA THR A 458 17.83 29.35 -1.98
C THR A 458 16.38 29.79 -2.23
N ALA A 459 15.75 30.47 -1.27
CA ALA A 459 14.44 31.10 -1.43
C ALA A 459 14.47 32.41 -2.25
N GLY A 460 15.63 32.84 -2.75
CA GLY A 460 15.82 34.09 -3.51
C GLY A 460 16.05 35.33 -2.64
N GLY A 461 16.16 35.16 -1.32
CA GLY A 461 16.48 36.25 -0.39
C GLY A 461 17.94 36.69 -0.48
N LYS A 462 18.19 37.97 -0.19
CA LYS A 462 19.53 38.57 -0.10
C LYS A 462 20.01 38.63 1.35
N SER A 463 21.33 38.74 1.54
CA SER A 463 21.89 39.00 2.86
C SER A 463 21.45 40.38 3.37
N LEU A 464 20.77 40.42 4.52
CA LEU A 464 20.41 41.66 5.22
C LEU A 464 21.50 42.13 6.18
N CYS A 465 22.49 41.29 6.47
CA CYS A 465 23.64 41.70 7.27
C CYS A 465 24.64 42.51 6.43
N TRP A 466 25.49 43.27 7.12
CA TRP A 466 26.52 44.20 6.64
C TRP A 466 26.91 44.06 5.17
N ASP A 467 27.00 45.21 4.49
CA ASP A 467 27.40 45.29 3.10
C ASP A 467 28.68 44.46 2.91
N VAL A 468 28.56 43.38 2.13
CA VAL A 468 29.68 42.51 1.77
C VAL A 468 30.80 43.36 1.18
N LYS A 469 30.47 44.51 0.56
CA LYS A 469 31.45 45.48 0.05
C LYS A 469 32.28 46.11 1.18
N GLU A 470 31.69 46.56 2.28
CA GLU A 470 32.44 47.14 3.41
C GLU A 470 33.34 46.10 4.07
N THR A 471 32.78 44.91 4.35
CA THR A 471 33.58 43.83 4.95
C THR A 471 34.71 43.41 4.00
N LYS A 472 34.45 43.33 2.69
CA LYS A 472 35.48 43.02 1.69
C LYS A 472 36.52 44.13 1.57
N LYS A 473 36.13 45.42 1.63
CA LYS A 473 37.06 46.56 1.67
C LYS A 473 37.94 46.50 2.91
N LEU A 474 37.35 46.27 4.09
CA LEU A 474 38.08 46.09 5.35
C LEU A 474 39.05 44.90 5.28
N MET A 475 38.61 43.75 4.77
CA MET A 475 39.47 42.57 4.63
C MET A 475 40.58 42.75 3.60
N LYS A 476 40.36 43.53 2.53
CA LYS A 476 41.41 43.92 1.58
C LYS A 476 42.48 44.80 2.24
N LYS A 477 42.08 45.70 3.15
CA LYS A 477 43.02 46.48 3.96
C LYS A 477 43.78 45.57 4.94
N ALA A 478 43.04 44.74 5.67
CA ALA A 478 43.60 43.78 6.63
C ALA A 478 44.56 42.76 5.99
N PHE A 479 44.37 42.41 4.72
CA PHE A 479 45.24 41.50 3.98
C PHE A 479 46.69 42.00 3.89
N LYS A 480 46.89 43.33 3.87
CA LYS A 480 48.22 43.96 3.81
C LYS A 480 48.92 44.00 5.17
N LEU A 481 48.18 43.82 6.27
CA LEU A 481 48.75 43.85 7.62
C LEU A 481 49.57 42.59 7.88
N ASP A 482 50.54 42.70 8.78
CA ASP A 482 51.37 41.58 9.23
C ASP A 482 50.80 40.91 10.49
N MET A 483 49.49 40.66 10.49
CA MET A 483 48.74 40.14 11.64
C MET A 483 48.11 38.78 11.35
N SER A 484 48.00 37.92 12.36
CA SER A 484 47.33 36.62 12.17
C SER A 484 45.84 36.81 11.90
N SER A 485 45.18 35.79 11.34
CA SER A 485 43.72 35.82 11.18
C SER A 485 42.98 35.91 12.52
N GLY A 486 43.60 35.45 13.62
CA GLY A 486 43.08 35.58 14.98
C GLY A 486 43.15 37.01 15.49
N ASP A 487 44.27 37.70 15.26
CA ASP A 487 44.44 39.11 15.64
C ASP A 487 43.50 40.03 14.85
N ILE A 488 43.43 39.84 13.53
CA ILE A 488 42.50 40.61 12.68
C ILE A 488 41.05 40.35 13.12
N ALA A 489 40.71 39.12 13.48
CA ALA A 489 39.38 38.77 13.98
C ALA A 489 39.03 39.49 15.29
N TYR A 490 39.98 39.58 16.23
CA TYR A 490 39.85 40.35 17.46
C TYR A 490 39.54 41.82 17.17
N PHE A 491 40.40 42.49 16.39
CA PHE A 491 40.22 43.91 16.10
C PHE A 491 39.00 44.21 15.23
N THR A 492 38.57 43.28 14.37
CA THR A 492 37.39 43.50 13.52
C THR A 492 36.08 43.02 14.15
N LYS A 493 36.12 42.45 15.36
CA LYS A 493 34.99 41.78 16.03
C LYS A 493 34.33 40.73 15.11
N LYS A 494 35.14 39.94 14.39
CA LYS A 494 34.70 38.86 13.48
C LYS A 494 35.22 37.51 13.98
N SER A 495 34.67 36.41 13.47
CA SER A 495 35.22 35.08 13.79
C SER A 495 36.55 34.82 13.05
N PRO A 496 37.56 34.21 13.70
CA PRO A 496 38.84 33.87 13.06
C PRO A 496 38.70 33.06 11.77
N GLY A 497 37.76 32.11 11.75
CA GLY A 497 37.47 31.29 10.57
C GLY A 497 36.95 32.11 9.39
N SER A 498 36.07 33.09 9.64
CA SER A 498 35.52 33.97 8.60
C SER A 498 36.60 34.89 8.02
N VAL A 499 37.44 35.47 8.88
CA VAL A 499 38.58 36.28 8.47
C VAL A 499 39.55 35.44 7.64
N ASN A 500 39.96 34.27 8.15
CA ASN A 500 40.88 33.39 7.44
C ASN A 500 40.35 32.97 6.06
N ALA A 501 39.08 32.53 5.98
CA ALA A 501 38.45 32.15 4.73
C ALA A 501 38.38 33.31 3.74
N THR A 502 38.12 34.53 4.22
CA THR A 502 38.06 35.72 3.36
C THR A 502 39.45 36.13 2.87
N LEU A 503 40.46 36.13 3.74
CA LEU A 503 41.84 36.42 3.37
C LEU A 503 42.39 35.40 2.37
N CYS A 504 42.11 34.11 2.55
CA CYS A 504 42.52 33.06 1.60
C CYS A 504 41.90 33.25 0.21
N ARG A 505 40.68 33.78 0.11
CA ARG A 505 40.04 34.12 -1.18
C ARG A 505 40.62 35.37 -1.83
N ILE A 506 41.20 36.29 -1.05
CA ILE A 506 41.84 37.50 -1.58
C ILE A 506 43.20 37.14 -2.21
N GLY A 507 43.96 36.21 -1.60
CA GLY A 507 45.21 35.72 -2.14
C GLY A 507 46.04 34.95 -1.13
N LYS A 508 47.24 34.51 -1.53
CA LYS A 508 48.22 33.92 -0.61
C LYS A 508 48.95 35.04 0.14
N ARG A 509 48.88 35.04 1.47
CA ARG A 509 49.74 35.90 2.32
C ARG A 509 51.09 35.22 2.48
N LYS A 510 52.19 35.98 2.45
CA LYS A 510 53.51 35.46 2.86
C LYS A 510 53.36 34.86 4.25
N ARG A 511 53.80 33.60 4.44
CA ARG A 511 53.80 32.95 5.76
C ARG A 511 54.87 33.62 6.63
N LYS A 512 54.58 34.82 7.14
CA LYS A 512 55.35 35.42 8.21
C LYS A 512 55.01 34.75 9.53
N THR A 513 55.92 34.79 10.49
CA THR A 513 55.71 34.25 11.84
C THR A 513 54.38 34.75 12.38
N ARG A 514 53.47 33.82 12.73
CA ARG A 514 52.10 34.15 13.13
C ARG A 514 52.01 34.78 14.53
N TYR A 515 53.13 34.88 15.22
CA TYR A 515 53.26 35.24 16.61
C TYR A 515 54.46 36.18 16.79
N LEU A 516 54.35 37.07 17.76
CA LEU A 516 55.41 37.96 18.23
C LEU A 516 56.45 37.17 19.02
N LYS A 517 55.99 36.26 19.89
CA LYS A 517 56.83 35.38 20.70
C LYS A 517 56.11 34.05 20.91
N MET A 518 56.88 32.96 20.95
CA MET A 518 56.40 31.63 21.28
C MET A 518 57.31 31.02 22.34
N ILE A 519 56.74 30.53 23.43
CA ILE A 519 57.47 29.78 24.46
C ILE A 519 57.32 28.31 24.13
N ASN A 520 58.44 27.64 23.88
CA ASN A 520 58.51 26.21 23.57
C ASN A 520 57.64 25.76 22.36
N PRO A 521 58.23 25.68 21.15
CA PRO A 521 57.52 25.28 19.92
C PRO A 521 56.82 23.91 20.01
N ARG A 522 57.29 23.04 20.92
CA ARG A 522 56.85 21.65 21.02
C ARG A 522 55.54 21.49 21.81
N ILE A 523 55.19 22.46 22.66
CA ILE A 523 53.96 22.40 23.46
C ILE A 523 52.86 23.13 22.71
N HIS A 524 52.03 22.37 22.00
CA HIS A 524 50.88 22.90 21.28
C HIS A 524 49.77 23.30 22.28
N GLY A 525 49.71 24.58 22.63
CA GLY A 525 48.68 25.16 23.48
C GLY A 525 48.51 26.65 23.20
N LYS A 526 47.28 27.17 23.34
CA LYS A 526 46.98 28.60 23.10
C LYS A 526 47.74 29.54 24.06
N HIS A 527 48.09 29.05 25.24
CA HIS A 527 48.74 29.81 26.32
C HIS A 527 50.23 30.10 26.05
N ASN A 528 50.83 29.45 25.05
CA ASN A 528 52.27 29.56 24.75
C ASN A 528 52.61 30.55 23.62
N LEU A 529 51.63 31.30 23.14
CA LEU A 529 51.74 32.13 21.94
C LEU A 529 51.31 33.57 22.22
N LEU A 530 52.24 34.52 22.04
CA LEU A 530 51.93 35.94 22.06
C LEU A 530 51.65 36.43 20.63
N GLY A 531 50.39 36.76 20.35
CA GLY A 531 49.97 37.49 19.15
C GLY A 531 49.67 38.97 19.46
N TYR A 532 49.37 39.75 18.43
CA TYR A 532 48.98 41.16 18.61
C TYR A 532 47.70 41.33 19.42
N ARG A 533 46.77 40.37 19.35
CA ARG A 533 45.58 40.31 20.21
C ARG A 533 45.98 40.28 21.69
N HIS A 534 46.82 39.33 22.07
CA HIS A 534 47.19 39.15 23.48
C HIS A 534 47.99 40.35 23.99
N ALA A 535 48.90 40.90 23.18
CA ALA A 535 49.63 42.12 23.54
C ALA A 535 48.68 43.33 23.73
N SER A 536 47.70 43.49 22.84
CA SER A 536 46.65 44.52 22.97
C SER A 536 45.90 44.41 24.30
N GLN A 537 45.51 43.19 24.70
CA GLN A 537 44.83 42.92 25.97
C GLN A 537 45.73 43.19 27.19
N VAL A 538 47.03 42.88 27.11
CA VAL A 538 48.00 43.22 28.18
C VAL A 538 48.07 44.73 28.37
N TYR A 539 48.13 45.51 27.29
CA TYR A 539 48.18 46.97 27.37
C TYR A 539 46.86 47.58 27.85
N GLU A 540 45.72 47.00 27.46
CA GLU A 540 44.40 47.38 27.96
C GLU A 540 44.30 47.15 29.48
N ALA A 541 44.76 46.01 29.99
CA ALA A 541 44.78 45.70 31.41
C ALA A 541 45.71 46.65 32.19
N LEU A 542 46.91 46.94 31.67
CA LEU A 542 47.81 47.94 32.27
C LEU A 542 47.16 49.33 32.33
N HIS A 543 46.46 49.73 31.26
CA HIS A 543 45.75 51.01 31.22
C HIS A 543 44.58 51.05 32.21
N ALA A 544 43.95 49.90 32.48
CA ALA A 544 42.92 49.77 33.50
C ALA A 544 43.47 49.72 34.94
N GLY A 545 44.80 49.75 35.12
CA GLY A 545 45.46 49.80 36.44
C GLY A 545 45.80 48.44 37.05
N PHE A 546 45.69 47.34 36.30
CA PHE A 546 46.11 46.02 36.78
C PHE A 546 47.63 45.91 36.88
N ASP A 547 48.11 45.25 37.93
CA ASP A 547 49.53 45.06 38.16
C ASP A 547 50.13 43.99 37.24
N LYS A 548 51.44 44.10 36.96
CA LYS A 548 52.17 43.14 36.11
C LYS A 548 52.06 41.69 36.60
N LYS A 549 51.81 41.48 37.90
CA LYS A 549 51.64 40.15 38.51
C LYS A 549 50.22 39.59 38.35
N GLU A 550 49.22 40.44 38.19
CA GLU A 550 47.80 40.06 38.07
C GLU A 550 47.42 39.75 36.62
N ILE A 551 48.04 40.44 35.65
CA ILE A 551 47.74 40.28 34.22
C ILE A 551 47.91 38.84 33.70
N PRO A 552 48.95 38.07 34.06
CA PRO A 552 49.08 36.68 33.65
C PRO A 552 47.87 35.82 34.04
N GLU A 553 47.38 35.99 35.27
CA GLU A 553 46.22 35.28 35.79
C GLU A 553 44.93 35.75 35.09
N LEU A 554 44.74 37.06 34.96
CA LEU A 554 43.56 37.67 34.31
C LEU A 554 43.39 37.21 32.86
N LEU A 555 44.49 37.05 32.12
CA LEU A 555 44.47 36.72 30.69
C LEU A 555 44.77 35.25 30.40
N GLU A 556 45.01 34.43 31.43
CA GLU A 556 45.48 33.04 31.31
C GLU A 556 46.72 32.94 30.39
N LEU A 557 47.69 33.83 30.57
CA LEU A 557 48.94 33.89 29.81
C LEU A 557 50.12 33.53 30.68
N GLU A 558 51.13 32.89 30.09
CA GLU A 558 52.40 32.65 30.77
C GLU A 558 53.06 33.98 31.17
N PRO A 559 53.53 34.16 32.42
CA PRO A 559 54.13 35.40 32.90
C PRO A 559 55.23 35.94 31.98
N VAL A 560 56.03 35.04 31.40
CA VAL A 560 57.11 35.39 30.47
C VAL A 560 56.60 36.07 29.20
N LEU A 561 55.40 35.72 28.70
CA LEU A 561 54.80 36.40 27.55
C LEU A 561 54.31 37.80 27.90
N VAL A 562 53.76 37.97 29.10
CA VAL A 562 53.32 39.29 29.61
C VAL A 562 54.53 40.21 29.78
N CYS A 563 55.60 39.74 30.43
CA CYS A 563 56.87 40.47 30.52
C CYS A 563 57.40 40.85 29.14
N TYR A 564 57.45 39.90 28.20
CA TYR A 564 57.90 40.17 26.84
C TYR A 564 57.08 41.27 26.15
N ALA A 565 55.75 41.26 26.28
CA ALA A 565 54.90 42.30 25.72
C ALA A 565 55.21 43.68 26.33
N ILE A 566 55.41 43.74 27.65
CA ILE A 566 55.72 44.98 28.37
C ILE A 566 57.10 45.52 27.99
N ASP A 567 58.12 44.66 27.97
CA ASP A 567 59.51 45.04 27.69
C ASP A 567 59.69 45.52 26.25
N ASN A 568 58.87 45.00 25.33
CA ASN A 568 58.88 45.38 23.91
C ASN A 568 57.69 46.29 23.53
N ARG A 569 57.11 47.00 24.51
CA ARG A 569 55.87 47.76 24.33
C ARG A 569 55.95 48.73 23.16
N LYS A 570 56.98 49.56 23.10
CA LYS A 570 57.14 50.61 22.08
C LYS A 570 57.01 50.06 20.65
N GLU A 571 57.72 48.99 20.33
CA GLU A 571 57.69 48.38 18.99
C GLU A 571 56.35 47.70 18.69
N ILE A 572 55.81 46.96 19.66
CA ILE A 572 54.56 46.21 19.46
C ILE A 572 53.37 47.15 19.35
N GLU A 573 53.32 48.19 20.19
CA GLU A 573 52.28 49.22 20.24
C GLU A 573 52.19 49.98 18.91
N GLU A 574 53.32 50.43 18.37
CA GLU A 574 53.37 51.11 17.06
C GLU A 574 52.76 50.24 15.94
N LYS A 575 53.06 48.93 15.92
CA LYS A 575 52.51 47.99 14.93
C LYS A 575 51.01 47.76 15.12
N ILE A 576 50.52 47.67 16.36
CA ILE A 576 49.09 47.52 16.64
C ILE A 576 48.33 48.78 16.24
N ILE A 577 48.81 49.96 16.65
CA ILE A 577 48.22 51.26 16.32
C ILE A 577 48.19 51.45 14.79
N HIS A 578 49.28 51.15 14.10
CA HIS A 578 49.30 51.17 12.63
C HIS A 578 48.24 50.23 12.03
N GLY A 579 48.12 49.01 12.55
CA GLY A 579 47.10 48.06 12.13
C GLY A 579 45.67 48.57 12.35
N LEU A 580 45.39 49.16 13.52
CA LEU A 580 44.10 49.75 13.84
C LEU A 580 43.77 50.92 12.91
N ASN A 581 44.71 51.83 12.65
CA ASN A 581 44.54 52.96 11.73
C ASN A 581 44.32 52.49 10.28
N VAL A 582 44.94 51.38 9.85
CA VAL A 582 44.67 50.77 8.54
C VAL A 582 43.26 50.16 8.48
N LEU A 583 42.82 49.49 9.54
CA LEU A 583 41.47 48.91 9.62
C LEU A 583 40.39 50.01 9.69
N TYR A 584 40.64 51.07 10.44
CA TYR A 584 39.71 52.13 10.78
C TYR A 584 40.31 53.52 10.47
N PRO A 585 40.52 53.89 9.19
CA PRO A 585 41.21 55.13 8.83
C PRO A 585 40.47 56.41 9.25
N ASN A 586 39.19 56.30 9.59
CA ASN A 586 38.38 57.43 10.04
C ASN A 586 38.45 57.64 11.56
N LYS A 587 39.14 56.77 12.30
CA LYS A 587 39.34 56.87 13.75
C LYS A 587 40.84 56.87 14.01
N LYS A 588 41.37 57.96 14.57
CA LYS A 588 42.76 58.02 15.01
C LYS A 588 42.87 57.22 16.30
N HIS A 589 43.66 56.16 16.29
CA HIS A 589 43.93 55.36 17.47
C HIS A 589 45.20 55.85 18.16
N GLU A 590 45.09 56.27 19.42
CA GLU A 590 46.22 56.69 20.26
C GLU A 590 46.69 55.56 21.20
N HIS A 591 45.89 54.51 21.33
CA HIS A 591 46.17 53.35 22.16
C HIS A 591 46.17 52.06 21.32
N PRO A 592 46.93 51.02 21.73
CA PRO A 592 47.02 49.74 21.02
C PRO A 592 45.83 48.81 21.29
N PHE A 593 44.64 49.34 21.57
CA PHE A 593 43.41 48.59 21.81
C PHE A 593 42.19 49.38 21.35
N LEU A 594 41.02 48.72 21.28
CA LEU A 594 39.79 49.33 20.80
C LEU A 594 39.00 49.92 21.97
N VAL A 595 39.13 51.23 22.17
CA VAL A 595 38.25 52.02 23.05
C VAL A 595 36.87 52.21 22.40
#